data_AF-A0A954F1S3-F1
#
_entry.id   AF-A0A954F1S3-F1
#
_cell.length_a   1.000
_cell.length_b   1.000
_cell.length_c   1.000
_cell.angle_alpha   90.00
_cell.angle_beta   90.00
_cell.angle_gamma   90.00
#
_symmetry.space_group_name_H-M   'P 1'
#
loop_
_entity.id
_entity.type
_entity.pdbx_description
1 polymer ?
#
loop_
_entity_poly.entity_id
_entity_poly.type
_entity_poly.pdbx_seq_one_letter_code
_entity_poly.pdbx_strand_id
1 'polypeptide(L)'
;MKVMVIVKATPSSEAGEMPSTELLTAMGTFNEELVQAGIMQAGEGLHPSSQGARVRFSGTHRIVTDGPFAETKELIAGFWIWKVDSMEQAIDWVKKCPNPMPEESEIEIRPIFEAEDFGSEFTPELREQEAAIRAQTLGLNPPNFVDADSRFITGLNQSYTKETRRDIPQQWGRFCDVMDTIPERTGKDSCGVSWNCESCGSFDYLTGVEVQEGTELPPDITTVKASAGRYAVFCHTKHVSELAAAFDTIWSQWAPDCGLNLNTDAPCFERYT
;
A
#
# COMPACT_ATOMS: atom_id res chain seq x y z
N MET A 1 4.22 14.76 3.97
CA MET A 1 2.78 15.04 3.70
C MET A 1 2.43 14.67 2.26
N LYS A 2 1.15 14.36 1.98
CA LYS A 2 0.63 14.21 0.62
C LYS A 2 -0.04 15.51 0.17
N VAL A 3 0.14 15.89 -1.10
CA VAL A 3 -0.55 17.03 -1.72
C VAL A 3 -1.19 16.61 -3.04
N MET A 4 -2.33 17.21 -3.35
CA MET A 4 -2.92 17.21 -4.68
C MET A 4 -2.48 18.48 -5.40
N VAL A 5 -1.85 18.31 -6.55
CA VAL A 5 -1.45 19.38 -7.46
C VAL A 5 -2.44 19.40 -8.61
N ILE A 6 -3.18 20.48 -8.76
CA ILE A 6 -4.37 20.57 -9.59
C ILE A 6 -4.08 21.52 -10.74
N VAL A 7 -4.11 21.01 -11.97
CA VAL A 7 -4.02 21.84 -13.17
C VAL A 7 -5.41 22.41 -13.45
N LYS A 8 -5.56 23.74 -13.37
CA LYS A 8 -6.82 24.40 -13.66
C LYS A 8 -7.11 24.34 -15.15
N ALA A 9 -8.37 24.12 -15.50
CA ALA A 9 -8.79 24.08 -16.89
C ALA A 9 -8.79 25.48 -17.51
N THR A 10 -8.60 25.51 -18.82
CA THR A 10 -8.60 26.74 -19.62
C THR A 10 -9.58 26.59 -20.80
N PRO A 11 -9.90 27.68 -21.53
CA PRO A 11 -10.74 27.59 -22.72
C PRO A 11 -10.22 26.56 -23.74
N SER A 12 -8.91 26.50 -23.98
CA SER A 12 -8.31 25.50 -24.89
C SER A 12 -8.54 24.06 -24.40
N SER A 13 -8.31 23.79 -23.11
CA SER A 13 -8.50 22.43 -22.58
C SER A 13 -9.98 22.00 -22.62
N GLU A 14 -10.92 22.91 -22.31
CA GLU A 14 -12.35 22.62 -22.37
C GLU A 14 -12.90 22.53 -23.80
N ALA A 15 -12.22 23.14 -24.78
CA ALA A 15 -12.49 22.93 -26.20
C ALA A 15 -11.97 21.57 -26.71
N GLY A 16 -11.25 20.80 -25.87
CA GLY A 16 -10.65 19.51 -26.24
C GLY A 16 -9.41 19.65 -27.11
N GLU A 17 -8.74 20.80 -27.07
CA GLU A 17 -7.49 21.00 -27.78
C GLU A 17 -6.40 20.11 -27.17
N MET A 18 -5.74 19.32 -28.02
CA MET A 18 -4.69 18.42 -27.58
C MET A 18 -3.35 19.17 -27.48
N PRO A 19 -2.52 18.86 -26.47
CA PRO A 19 -1.19 19.44 -26.35
C PRO A 19 -0.30 19.05 -27.55
N SER A 20 0.67 19.90 -27.85
CA SER A 20 1.67 19.61 -28.88
C SER A 20 2.61 18.48 -28.46
N THR A 21 3.27 17.84 -29.42
CA THR A 21 4.31 16.83 -29.15
C THR A 21 5.43 17.38 -28.27
N GLU A 22 5.81 18.64 -28.47
CA GLU A 22 6.84 19.30 -27.67
C GLU A 22 6.41 19.43 -26.20
N LEU A 23 5.18 19.89 -25.96
CA LEU A 23 4.64 20.00 -24.61
C LEU A 23 4.48 18.63 -23.93
N LEU A 24 3.99 17.63 -24.66
CA LEU A 24 3.90 16.24 -24.16
C LEU A 24 5.28 15.68 -23.78
N THR A 25 6.30 15.96 -24.58
CA THR A 25 7.67 15.51 -24.31
C THR A 25 8.23 16.20 -23.06
N ALA A 26 8.12 17.53 -22.98
CA ALA A 26 8.61 18.30 -21.84
C ALA A 26 7.91 17.89 -20.54
N MET A 27 6.60 17.68 -20.57
CA MET A 27 5.83 17.21 -19.42
C MET A 27 6.18 15.77 -19.05
N GLY A 28 6.44 14.91 -20.05
CA GLY A 28 6.93 13.54 -19.84
C GLY A 28 8.26 13.53 -19.09
N THR A 29 9.24 14.32 -19.53
CA THR A 29 10.54 14.47 -18.83
C THR A 29 10.36 14.98 -17.41
N PHE A 30 9.50 15.98 -17.19
CA PHE A 30 9.21 16.48 -15.84
C PHE A 30 8.60 15.40 -14.93
N ASN A 31 7.66 14.59 -15.45
CA ASN A 31 7.09 13.45 -14.70
C ASN A 31 8.16 12.39 -14.38
N GLU A 32 9.07 12.09 -15.31
CA GLU A 32 10.19 11.17 -15.05
C GLU A 32 11.08 11.66 -13.91
N GLU A 33 11.39 12.96 -13.87
CA GLU A 33 12.16 13.57 -12.76
C GLU A 33 11.43 13.43 -11.42
N LEU A 34 10.11 13.66 -11.39
CA LEU A 34 9.31 13.50 -10.17
C LEU A 34 9.27 12.05 -9.67
N VAL A 35 9.17 11.08 -10.58
CA VAL A 35 9.19 9.65 -10.25
C VAL A 35 10.56 9.24 -9.74
N GLN A 36 11.64 9.65 -10.41
CA GLN A 36 13.01 9.37 -9.97
C GLN A 36 13.32 9.99 -8.60
N ALA A 37 12.72 11.14 -8.29
CA ALA A 37 12.81 11.78 -6.97
C ALA A 37 11.93 11.12 -5.90
N GLY A 38 11.09 10.13 -6.24
CA GLY A 38 10.16 9.47 -5.32
C GLY A 38 8.96 10.33 -4.91
N ILE A 39 8.67 11.39 -5.66
CA ILE A 39 7.65 12.38 -5.30
C ILE A 39 6.29 12.02 -5.88
N MET A 40 6.23 11.68 -7.16
CA MET A 40 4.97 11.42 -7.85
C MET A 40 4.39 10.05 -7.45
N GLN A 41 3.19 10.09 -6.86
CA GLN A 41 2.41 8.90 -6.47
C GLN A 41 1.37 8.54 -7.53
N ALA A 42 0.79 9.56 -8.17
CA ALA A 42 -0.15 9.41 -9.27
C ALA A 42 -0.22 10.74 -10.06
N GLY A 43 -0.74 10.70 -11.28
CA GLY A 43 -1.14 11.91 -12.00
C GLY A 43 -1.71 11.59 -13.36
N GLU A 44 -2.77 12.30 -13.73
CA GLU A 44 -3.56 12.05 -14.93
C GLU A 44 -4.16 13.34 -15.49
N GLY A 45 -4.33 13.36 -16.81
CA GLY A 45 -5.14 14.37 -17.49
C GLY A 45 -6.62 14.00 -17.46
N LEU A 46 -7.50 15.00 -17.37
CA LEU A 46 -8.94 14.83 -17.41
C LEU A 46 -9.49 15.28 -18.76
N HIS A 47 -10.54 14.60 -19.22
CA HIS A 47 -11.29 15.05 -20.38
C HIS A 47 -12.04 16.36 -20.08
N PRO A 48 -12.40 17.14 -21.13
CA PRO A 48 -13.22 18.33 -20.99
C PRO A 48 -14.52 18.06 -20.24
N SER A 49 -15.05 19.06 -19.53
CA SER A 49 -16.27 18.88 -18.75
C SER A 49 -17.50 18.52 -19.58
N SER A 50 -17.50 18.75 -20.89
CA SER A 50 -18.53 18.28 -21.82
C SER A 50 -18.69 16.75 -21.85
N GLN A 51 -17.70 16.00 -21.36
CA GLN A 51 -17.74 14.54 -21.17
C GLN A 51 -17.93 14.14 -19.70
N GLY A 52 -18.10 15.11 -18.81
CA GLY A 52 -18.29 14.91 -17.37
C GLY A 52 -19.75 15.03 -16.95
N ALA A 53 -20.02 14.60 -15.71
CA ALA A 53 -21.31 14.77 -15.06
C ALA A 53 -21.12 15.23 -13.61
N ARG A 54 -22.03 16.09 -13.12
CA ARG A 54 -22.13 16.49 -11.72
C ARG A 54 -23.35 15.84 -11.09
N VAL A 55 -23.18 15.28 -9.91
CA VAL A 55 -24.30 14.78 -9.09
C VAL A 55 -24.50 15.70 -7.90
N ARG A 56 -25.60 16.45 -7.87
CA ARG A 56 -25.96 17.32 -6.74
C ARG A 56 -26.79 16.54 -5.72
N PHE A 57 -26.40 16.66 -4.45
CA PHE A 57 -27.05 16.02 -3.32
C PHE A 57 -27.93 17.03 -2.57
N SER A 58 -29.19 16.69 -2.31
CA SER A 58 -30.09 17.48 -1.45
C SER A 58 -30.96 16.54 -0.62
N GLY A 59 -30.58 16.32 0.64
CA GLY A 59 -31.19 15.28 1.48
C GLY A 59 -31.01 13.90 0.83
N THR A 60 -32.11 13.22 0.53
CA THR A 60 -32.12 11.93 -0.19
C THR A 60 -32.12 12.07 -1.71
N HIS A 61 -32.29 13.28 -2.26
CA HIS A 61 -32.33 13.51 -3.70
C HIS A 61 -30.93 13.54 -4.31
N ARG A 62 -30.81 12.98 -5.52
CA ARG A 62 -29.60 12.96 -6.36
C ARG A 62 -29.99 13.48 -7.73
N ILE A 63 -29.47 14.64 -8.13
CA ILE A 63 -29.74 15.25 -9.44
C ILE A 63 -28.46 15.19 -10.26
N VAL A 64 -28.53 14.56 -11.43
CA VAL A 64 -27.41 14.50 -12.38
C VAL A 64 -27.51 15.69 -13.34
N THR A 65 -26.37 16.30 -13.66
CA THR A 65 -26.24 17.36 -14.66
C THR A 65 -25.02 17.05 -15.51
N ASP A 66 -25.26 16.74 -16.78
CA ASP A 66 -24.19 16.55 -17.76
C ASP A 66 -23.54 17.92 -18.07
N GLY A 67 -22.26 17.90 -18.42
CA GLY A 67 -21.56 19.11 -18.84
C GLY A 67 -21.97 19.60 -20.24
N PRO A 68 -21.33 20.67 -20.74
CA PRO A 68 -20.22 21.40 -20.13
C PRO A 68 -20.64 22.27 -18.94
N PHE A 69 -19.67 22.63 -18.08
CA PHE A 69 -19.91 23.51 -16.94
C PHE A 69 -19.38 24.93 -17.21
N ALA A 70 -20.14 25.95 -16.79
CA ALA A 70 -19.89 27.34 -17.19
C ALA A 70 -18.62 27.98 -16.61
N GLU A 71 -18.20 27.58 -15.41
CA GLU A 71 -17.08 28.21 -14.69
C GLU A 71 -15.74 27.55 -15.03
N THR A 72 -15.22 27.75 -16.25
CA THR A 72 -14.04 27.04 -16.76
C THR A 72 -12.82 27.09 -15.83
N LYS A 73 -12.50 28.27 -15.26
CA LYS A 73 -11.34 28.43 -14.36
C LYS A 73 -11.49 27.68 -13.04
N GLU A 74 -12.71 27.27 -12.67
CA GLU A 74 -12.96 26.45 -11.48
C GLU A 74 -12.86 24.95 -11.79
N LEU A 75 -12.74 24.57 -13.06
CA LEU A 75 -12.59 23.18 -13.48
C LEU A 75 -11.14 22.72 -13.41
N ILE A 76 -10.98 21.40 -13.43
CA ILE A 76 -9.69 20.71 -13.33
C ILE A 76 -9.45 20.01 -14.67
N ALA A 77 -8.32 20.29 -15.30
CA ALA A 77 -7.88 19.63 -16.53
C ALA A 77 -6.92 18.46 -16.28
N GLY A 78 -6.37 18.37 -15.06
CA GLY A 78 -5.49 17.28 -14.68
C GLY A 78 -5.04 17.43 -13.24
N PHE A 79 -4.39 16.40 -12.72
CA PHE A 79 -3.85 16.44 -11.37
C PHE A 79 -2.58 15.59 -11.24
N TRP A 80 -1.83 15.86 -10.19
CA TRP A 80 -0.88 14.92 -9.59
C TRP A 80 -1.19 14.72 -8.11
N ILE A 81 -0.79 13.57 -7.58
CA ILE A 81 -0.66 13.31 -6.16
C ILE A 81 0.83 13.18 -5.86
N TRP A 82 1.35 14.07 -5.01
CA TRP A 82 2.77 14.07 -4.64
C TRP A 82 2.94 13.76 -3.15
N LYS A 83 3.98 12.98 -2.82
CA LYS A 83 4.50 12.87 -1.45
C LYS A 83 5.71 13.79 -1.35
N VAL A 84 5.62 14.79 -0.47
CA VAL A 84 6.64 15.82 -0.26
C VAL A 84 6.91 16.00 1.23
N ASP A 85 8.07 16.54 1.54
CA ASP A 85 8.48 16.89 2.90
C ASP A 85 7.76 18.15 3.41
N SER A 86 7.44 19.08 2.51
CA SER A 86 6.79 20.35 2.85
C SER A 86 6.01 20.96 1.68
N MET A 87 5.14 21.93 1.98
CA MET A 87 4.46 22.74 0.96
C MET A 87 5.45 23.55 0.11
N GLU A 88 6.53 24.04 0.70
CA GLU A 88 7.59 24.77 -0.02
C GLU A 88 8.25 23.87 -1.06
N GLN A 89 8.55 22.61 -0.71
CA GLN A 89 9.09 21.65 -1.66
C GLN A 89 8.13 21.41 -2.83
N ALA A 90 6.82 21.25 -2.57
CA ALA A 90 5.83 21.13 -3.64
C ALA A 90 5.81 22.36 -4.55
N ILE A 91 5.83 23.57 -4.00
CA ILE A 91 5.87 24.81 -4.77
C ILE A 91 7.13 24.87 -5.64
N ASP A 92 8.29 24.48 -5.11
CA ASP A 92 9.55 24.48 -5.86
C ASP A 92 9.56 23.44 -7.00
N TRP A 93 8.86 22.32 -6.84
CA TRP A 93 8.61 21.39 -7.94
C TRP A 93 7.66 21.96 -8.99
N VAL A 94 6.55 22.59 -8.58
CA VAL A 94 5.63 23.23 -9.53
C VAL A 94 6.32 24.31 -10.35
N LYS A 95 7.24 25.09 -9.78
CA LYS A 95 8.02 26.09 -10.52
C LYS A 95 8.89 25.52 -11.64
N LYS A 96 9.25 24.24 -11.59
CA LYS A 96 10.00 23.54 -12.64
C LYS A 96 9.08 22.96 -13.72
N CYS A 97 7.79 22.84 -13.45
CA CYS A 97 6.79 22.29 -14.36
C CYS A 97 6.73 23.15 -15.64
N PRO A 98 6.77 22.55 -16.84
CA PRO A 98 6.39 23.25 -18.05
C PRO A 98 4.99 23.84 -17.90
N ASN A 99 4.70 25.00 -18.51
CA ASN A 99 3.33 25.52 -18.50
C ASN A 99 2.40 24.45 -19.11
N PRO A 100 1.41 23.92 -18.34
CA PRO A 100 0.60 22.80 -18.78
C PRO A 100 -0.34 23.14 -19.95
N MET A 101 -0.49 24.42 -20.28
CA MET A 101 -1.36 24.92 -21.35
C MET A 101 -0.58 25.82 -22.33
N PRO A 102 -1.02 25.95 -23.59
CA PRO A 102 -0.43 26.88 -24.56
C PRO A 102 -0.76 28.36 -24.26
N GLU A 103 -1.43 28.64 -23.14
CA GLU A 103 -1.92 29.94 -22.71
C GLU A 103 -1.65 30.19 -21.21
N GLU A 104 -2.13 31.31 -20.67
CA GLU A 104 -2.07 31.57 -19.23
C GLU A 104 -2.83 30.49 -18.46
N SER A 105 -2.16 29.85 -17.50
CA SER A 105 -2.72 28.77 -16.71
C SER A 105 -2.33 28.87 -15.25
N GLU A 106 -3.04 28.14 -14.41
CA GLU A 106 -2.84 28.11 -12.96
C GLU A 106 -2.72 26.67 -12.48
N ILE A 107 -1.85 26.45 -11.50
CA ILE A 107 -1.71 25.21 -10.76
C ILE A 107 -2.01 25.49 -9.29
N GLU A 108 -2.99 24.79 -8.73
CA GLU A 108 -3.41 24.88 -7.34
C GLU A 108 -2.82 23.70 -6.55
N ILE A 109 -2.16 23.96 -5.41
CA ILE A 109 -1.59 22.90 -4.57
C ILE A 109 -2.36 22.84 -3.25
N ARG A 110 -2.86 21.67 -2.89
CA ARG A 110 -3.61 21.45 -1.64
C ARG A 110 -3.11 20.24 -0.87
N PRO A 111 -2.93 20.33 0.45
CA PRO A 111 -2.69 19.16 1.29
C PRO A 111 -3.85 18.17 1.18
N ILE A 112 -3.50 16.88 1.13
CA ILE A 112 -4.43 15.77 1.30
C ILE A 112 -4.43 15.42 2.78
N PHE A 113 -5.62 15.26 3.36
CA PHE A 113 -5.75 14.80 4.75
C PHE A 113 -5.06 13.44 4.93
N GLU A 114 -4.20 13.35 5.94
CA GLU A 114 -3.63 12.10 6.45
C GLU A 114 -4.35 11.71 7.76
N ALA A 115 -4.20 10.44 8.18
CA ALA A 115 -4.89 9.91 9.37
C ALA A 115 -4.63 10.75 10.64
N GLU A 116 -3.45 11.34 10.71
CA GLU A 116 -2.97 12.19 11.80
C GLU A 116 -3.75 13.51 11.89
N ASP A 117 -4.23 14.05 10.77
CA ASP A 117 -4.91 15.34 10.71
C ASP A 117 -6.29 15.31 11.40
N PHE A 118 -6.91 14.14 11.47
CA PHE A 118 -8.20 13.94 12.14
C PHE A 118 -8.08 13.77 13.66
N GLY A 119 -6.86 13.64 14.19
CA GLY A 119 -6.60 13.52 15.62
C GLY A 119 -7.40 12.38 16.29
N SER A 120 -8.06 12.71 17.40
CA SER A 120 -8.84 11.75 18.20
C SER A 120 -10.17 11.33 17.59
N GLU A 121 -10.71 12.11 16.65
CA GLU A 121 -11.99 11.80 16.00
C GLU A 121 -11.85 10.58 15.06
N PHE A 122 -10.65 10.34 14.54
CA PHE A 122 -10.34 9.14 13.78
C PHE A 122 -9.91 8.02 14.71
N THR A 123 -10.91 7.41 15.34
CA THR A 123 -10.72 6.37 16.35
C THR A 123 -9.98 5.16 15.78
N PRO A 124 -9.38 4.31 16.63
CA PRO A 124 -8.71 3.09 16.18
C PRO A 124 -9.59 2.20 15.28
N GLU A 125 -10.88 2.09 15.58
CA GLU A 125 -11.83 1.30 14.81
C GLU A 125 -12.08 1.88 13.41
N LEU A 126 -12.16 3.21 13.30
CA LEU A 126 -12.30 3.88 12.01
C LEU A 126 -11.03 3.74 11.16
N ARG A 127 -9.84 3.81 11.78
CA ARG A 127 -8.56 3.57 11.12
C ARG A 127 -8.48 2.15 10.55
N GLU A 128 -8.87 1.16 11.34
CA GLU A 128 -8.94 -0.23 10.91
C GLU A 128 -9.94 -0.45 9.79
N GLN A 129 -11.10 0.22 9.86
CA GLN A 129 -12.11 0.17 8.81
C GLN A 129 -11.58 0.76 7.49
N GLU A 130 -10.91 1.91 7.52
CA GLU A 130 -10.30 2.51 6.34
C GLU A 130 -9.19 1.61 5.76
N ALA A 131 -8.33 1.07 6.62
CA ALA A 131 -7.30 0.11 6.23
C ALA A 131 -7.92 -1.13 5.58
N ALA A 132 -9.05 -1.63 6.07
CA ALA A 132 -9.75 -2.77 5.49
C ALA A 132 -10.38 -2.45 4.12
N ILE A 133 -10.97 -1.26 3.95
CA ILE A 133 -11.46 -0.81 2.65
C ILE A 133 -10.30 -0.74 1.65
N ARG A 134 -9.14 -0.21 2.07
CA ARG A 134 -7.96 -0.14 1.22
C ARG A 134 -7.47 -1.51 0.77
N ALA A 135 -7.46 -2.51 1.66
CA ALA A 135 -7.13 -3.89 1.28
C ALA A 135 -8.03 -4.42 0.15
N GLN A 136 -9.33 -4.14 0.22
CA GLN A 136 -10.29 -4.57 -0.81
C GLN A 136 -10.04 -3.90 -2.17
N THR A 137 -9.62 -2.63 -2.19
CA THR A 137 -9.25 -1.96 -3.45
C THR A 137 -8.05 -2.61 -4.14
N LEU A 138 -7.21 -3.33 -3.38
CA LEU A 138 -6.06 -4.08 -3.88
C LEU A 138 -6.40 -5.55 -4.20
N GLY A 139 -7.68 -5.93 -4.12
CA GLY A 139 -8.13 -7.31 -4.33
C GLY A 139 -7.78 -8.27 -3.20
N LEU A 140 -7.39 -7.77 -2.03
CA LEU A 140 -7.18 -8.57 -0.83
C LEU A 140 -8.49 -8.74 -0.06
N ASN A 141 -8.60 -9.84 0.69
CA ASN A 141 -9.65 -9.95 1.70
C ASN A 141 -9.41 -8.90 2.80
N PRO A 142 -10.47 -8.31 3.38
CA PRO A 142 -10.31 -7.35 4.46
C PRO A 142 -9.64 -8.04 5.67
N PRO A 143 -8.60 -7.44 6.28
CA PRO A 143 -7.94 -8.00 7.43
C PRO A 143 -8.85 -7.97 8.66
N ASN A 144 -8.76 -9.02 9.48
CA ASN A 144 -9.29 -9.00 10.83
C ASN A 144 -8.19 -8.49 11.77
N PHE A 145 -8.50 -7.46 12.56
CA PHE A 145 -7.58 -6.94 13.57
C PHE A 145 -7.78 -7.69 14.87
N VAL A 146 -6.72 -8.35 15.35
CA VAL A 146 -6.80 -9.21 16.55
C VAL A 146 -5.67 -8.89 17.51
N ASP A 147 -5.97 -8.80 18.79
CA ASP A 147 -4.96 -8.84 19.84
C ASP A 147 -4.53 -10.30 20.05
N ALA A 148 -3.23 -10.54 19.99
CA ALA A 148 -2.66 -11.87 20.17
C ALA A 148 -1.52 -11.84 21.20
N ASP A 149 -1.42 -12.91 21.98
CA ASP A 149 -0.31 -13.14 22.91
C ASP A 149 0.98 -13.50 22.17
N SER A 150 2.09 -13.54 22.94
CA SER A 150 3.37 -13.98 22.39
C SER A 150 3.32 -15.46 22.03
N ARG A 151 3.94 -15.82 20.92
CA ARG A 151 4.08 -17.20 20.43
C ARG A 151 5.53 -17.54 20.20
N PHE A 152 5.91 -18.77 20.51
CA PHE A 152 7.24 -19.31 20.22
C PHE A 152 7.12 -20.33 19.11
N ILE A 153 7.62 -19.98 17.94
CA ILE A 153 7.51 -20.80 16.74
C ILE A 153 8.87 -21.43 16.49
N THR A 154 8.92 -22.75 16.48
CA THR A 154 10.16 -23.51 16.36
C THR A 154 10.15 -24.37 15.11
N GLY A 155 11.29 -24.46 14.43
CA GLY A 155 11.40 -25.28 13.23
C GLY A 155 12.68 -25.07 12.44
N LEU A 156 12.64 -25.49 11.18
CA LEU A 156 13.75 -25.35 10.26
C LEU A 156 13.83 -23.90 9.80
N ASN A 157 15.01 -23.28 9.93
CA ASN A 157 15.29 -21.93 9.44
C ASN A 157 16.19 -21.96 8.21
N GLN A 158 15.94 -21.09 7.24
CA GLN A 158 16.80 -20.85 6.09
C GLN A 158 16.61 -19.42 5.57
N SER A 159 17.70 -18.79 5.12
CA SER A 159 17.64 -17.47 4.48
C SER A 159 17.32 -17.59 2.99
N TYR A 160 16.50 -16.67 2.49
CA TYR A 160 16.05 -16.59 1.10
C TYR A 160 16.25 -15.20 0.52
N THR A 161 16.24 -15.13 -0.81
CA THR A 161 16.10 -13.90 -1.60
C THR A 161 14.82 -13.97 -2.42
N LYS A 162 14.49 -12.88 -3.11
CA LYS A 162 13.37 -12.87 -4.07
C LYS A 162 13.47 -13.97 -5.13
N GLU A 163 14.68 -14.35 -5.54
CA GLU A 163 14.93 -15.39 -6.55
C GLU A 163 14.83 -16.80 -5.95
N THR A 164 15.36 -17.00 -4.75
CA THR A 164 15.41 -18.32 -4.11
C THR A 164 14.15 -18.66 -3.32
N ARG A 165 13.25 -17.69 -3.05
CA ARG A 165 11.97 -17.93 -2.34
C ARG A 165 11.11 -19.04 -2.96
N ARG A 166 11.30 -19.34 -4.24
CA ARG A 166 10.64 -20.45 -4.95
C ARG A 166 10.97 -21.83 -4.35
N ASP A 167 12.04 -21.93 -3.56
CA ASP A 167 12.51 -23.17 -2.93
C ASP A 167 11.89 -23.37 -1.51
N ILE A 168 11.11 -22.42 -1.00
CA ILE A 168 10.37 -22.54 0.29
C ILE A 168 9.50 -23.82 0.36
N PRO A 169 8.78 -24.25 -0.70
CA PRO A 169 8.05 -25.52 -0.67
C PRO A 169 8.94 -26.74 -0.37
N GLN A 170 10.22 -26.71 -0.74
CA GLN A 170 11.16 -27.80 -0.40
C GLN A 170 11.53 -27.79 1.09
N GLN A 171 11.63 -26.61 1.72
CA GLN A 171 11.80 -26.51 3.17
C GLN A 171 10.57 -27.04 3.90
N TRP A 172 9.36 -26.72 3.44
CA TRP A 172 8.12 -27.32 3.96
C TRP A 172 8.13 -28.84 3.87
N GLY A 173 8.57 -29.41 2.74
CA GLY A 173 8.73 -30.86 2.59
C GLY A 173 9.66 -31.47 3.65
N ARG A 174 10.85 -30.88 3.83
CA ARG A 174 11.81 -31.31 4.87
C ARG A 174 11.26 -31.13 6.28
N PHE A 175 10.49 -30.07 6.53
CA PHE A 175 9.89 -29.81 7.83
C PHE A 175 8.82 -30.85 8.16
N CYS A 176 7.98 -31.23 7.20
CA CYS A 176 6.98 -32.28 7.40
C CYS A 176 7.59 -33.61 7.87
N ASP A 177 8.80 -33.96 7.40
CA ASP A 177 9.50 -35.18 7.82
C ASP A 177 9.94 -35.17 9.29
N VAL A 178 10.14 -33.98 9.89
CA VAL A 178 10.63 -33.82 11.26
C VAL A 178 9.59 -33.24 12.23
N MET A 179 8.48 -32.71 11.73
CA MET A 179 7.45 -31.98 12.48
C MET A 179 6.90 -32.78 13.68
N ASP A 180 6.77 -34.10 13.54
CA ASP A 180 6.25 -34.98 14.59
C ASP A 180 7.28 -35.34 15.66
N THR A 181 8.54 -34.96 15.48
CA THR A 181 9.60 -35.15 16.49
C THR A 181 9.72 -33.96 17.45
N ILE A 182 9.05 -32.84 17.15
CA ILE A 182 9.08 -31.62 17.97
C ILE A 182 8.25 -31.83 19.25
N PRO A 183 8.86 -31.68 20.45
CA PRO A 183 8.15 -31.86 21.72
C PRO A 183 7.22 -30.67 22.03
N GLU A 184 6.29 -30.88 22.96
CA GLU A 184 5.52 -29.79 23.62
C GLU A 184 4.78 -28.82 22.66
N ARG A 185 4.33 -29.32 21.50
CA ARG A 185 3.56 -28.52 20.52
C ARG A 185 2.28 -27.94 21.12
N THR A 186 2.08 -26.64 20.98
CA THR A 186 0.88 -25.92 21.41
C THR A 186 -0.10 -25.73 20.24
N GLY A 187 -0.71 -26.82 19.80
CA GLY A 187 -1.73 -26.80 18.75
C GLY A 187 -1.45 -27.76 17.60
N LYS A 188 -2.20 -27.61 16.51
CA LYS A 188 -2.06 -28.40 15.28
C LYS A 188 -1.57 -27.57 14.10
N ASP A 189 -1.64 -26.25 14.23
CA ASP A 189 -1.31 -25.31 13.18
C ASP A 189 0.20 -25.33 12.92
N SER A 190 0.57 -25.17 11.66
CA SER A 190 1.95 -24.89 11.27
C SER A 190 2.08 -23.45 10.79
N CYS A 191 3.27 -22.90 10.93
CA CYS A 191 3.56 -21.51 10.68
C CYS A 191 4.74 -21.35 9.72
N GLY A 192 4.63 -20.38 8.82
CA GLY A 192 5.75 -19.85 8.04
C GLY A 192 6.11 -18.48 8.56
N VAL A 193 7.27 -18.29 9.17
CA VAL A 193 7.67 -17.02 9.80
C VAL A 193 8.74 -16.35 8.95
N SER A 194 8.54 -15.07 8.62
CA SER A 194 9.50 -14.25 7.88
C SER A 194 9.98 -13.09 8.74
N TRP A 195 11.30 -12.87 8.81
CA TRP A 195 11.90 -11.73 9.51
C TRP A 195 13.26 -11.35 8.88
N ASN A 196 13.92 -10.33 9.43
CA ASN A 196 15.18 -9.79 8.89
C ASN A 196 15.07 -9.40 7.40
N CYS A 197 13.94 -8.82 7.01
CA CYS A 197 13.71 -8.40 5.63
C CYS A 197 14.59 -7.18 5.29
N GLU A 198 15.60 -7.38 4.44
CA GLU A 198 16.46 -6.29 3.99
C GLU A 198 15.89 -5.59 2.74
N SER A 199 16.36 -4.38 2.48
CA SER A 199 16.01 -3.62 1.28
C SER A 199 16.43 -4.31 -0.03
N CYS A 200 17.42 -5.20 0.02
CA CYS A 200 17.84 -6.01 -1.13
C CYS A 200 16.91 -7.21 -1.42
N GLY A 201 15.90 -7.44 -0.57
CA GLY A 201 14.94 -8.52 -0.72
C GLY A 201 15.40 -9.87 -0.14
N SER A 202 16.46 -9.88 0.67
CA SER A 202 16.83 -11.02 1.51
C SER A 202 15.94 -11.06 2.76
N PHE A 203 15.65 -12.26 3.26
CA PHE A 203 14.89 -12.47 4.49
C PHE A 203 15.19 -13.86 5.07
N ASP A 204 15.03 -14.02 6.38
CA ASP A 204 15.05 -15.32 7.04
C ASP A 204 13.63 -15.91 7.05
N TYR A 205 13.53 -17.22 6.82
CA TYR A 205 12.26 -17.93 6.79
C TYR A 205 12.30 -19.22 7.61
N LEU A 206 11.34 -19.36 8.52
CA LEU A 206 11.17 -20.52 9.38
C LEU A 206 9.86 -21.23 9.07
N THR A 207 9.95 -22.51 8.71
CA THR A 207 8.82 -23.45 8.71
C THR A 207 8.76 -24.11 10.08
N GLY A 208 7.67 -23.93 10.82
CA GLY A 208 7.63 -24.33 12.21
C GLY A 208 6.25 -24.64 12.75
N VAL A 209 6.23 -25.05 14.02
CA VAL A 209 5.04 -25.23 14.85
C VAL A 209 5.21 -24.42 16.12
N GLU A 210 4.10 -24.08 16.76
CA GLU A 210 4.12 -23.40 18.05
C GLU A 210 4.49 -24.37 19.18
N VAL A 211 5.31 -23.91 20.13
CA VAL A 211 5.71 -24.64 21.34
C VAL A 211 5.59 -23.76 22.57
N GLN A 212 5.67 -24.36 23.76
CA GLN A 212 5.73 -23.61 25.01
C GLN A 212 7.04 -22.81 25.13
N GLU A 213 6.99 -21.71 25.88
CA GLU A 213 8.21 -20.95 26.19
C GLU A 213 9.18 -21.83 27.01
N GLY A 214 10.43 -21.91 26.57
CA GLY A 214 11.47 -22.66 27.28
C GLY A 214 11.52 -24.16 26.97
N THR A 215 10.73 -24.66 26.02
CA THR A 215 10.83 -26.04 25.52
C THR A 215 12.28 -26.37 25.10
N GLU A 216 12.80 -27.52 25.54
CA GLU A 216 14.12 -28.02 25.11
C GLU A 216 14.04 -28.56 23.69
N LEU A 217 14.93 -28.07 22.81
CA LEU A 217 14.87 -28.33 21.38
C LEU A 217 16.07 -29.16 20.88
N PRO A 218 15.89 -29.96 19.82
CA PRO A 218 16.99 -30.61 19.14
C PRO A 218 18.07 -29.61 18.67
N PRO A 219 19.36 -30.01 18.65
CA PRO A 219 20.37 -29.24 17.95
C PRO A 219 19.96 -29.12 16.48
N ASP A 220 20.05 -27.92 15.91
CA ASP A 220 19.67 -27.55 14.53
C ASP A 220 18.23 -27.06 14.30
N ILE A 221 17.43 -26.86 15.36
CA ILE A 221 16.13 -26.17 15.27
C ILE A 221 16.24 -24.74 15.80
N THR A 222 15.65 -23.79 15.07
CA THR A 222 15.61 -22.38 15.44
C THR A 222 14.26 -22.05 16.07
N THR A 223 14.22 -21.09 16.99
CA THR A 223 12.97 -20.56 17.55
C THR A 223 12.88 -19.07 17.32
N VAL A 224 11.74 -18.63 16.80
CA VAL A 224 11.38 -17.21 16.64
C VAL A 224 10.23 -16.89 17.57
N LYS A 225 10.37 -15.78 18.30
CA LYS A 225 9.29 -15.22 19.10
C LYS A 225 8.47 -14.26 18.25
N ALA A 226 7.20 -14.58 18.00
CA ALA A 226 6.22 -13.59 17.57
C ALA A 226 5.70 -12.88 18.82
N SER A 227 5.96 -11.58 18.94
CA SER A 227 5.63 -10.80 20.13
C SER A 227 4.12 -10.59 20.29
N ALA A 228 3.66 -10.51 21.54
CA ALA A 228 2.28 -10.08 21.80
C ALA A 228 2.02 -8.71 21.17
N GLY A 229 0.84 -8.53 20.60
CA GLY A 229 0.48 -7.29 19.93
C GLY A 229 -0.82 -7.39 19.15
N ARG A 230 -1.12 -6.31 18.43
CA ARG A 230 -2.29 -6.21 17.55
C ARG A 230 -1.88 -6.53 16.12
N TYR A 231 -2.52 -7.54 15.53
CA TYR A 231 -2.18 -8.07 14.22
C TYR A 231 -3.27 -7.78 13.20
N ALA A 232 -2.87 -7.38 11.99
CA ALA A 232 -3.73 -7.41 10.82
C ALA A 232 -3.68 -8.81 10.19
N VAL A 233 -4.76 -9.58 10.30
CA VAL A 233 -4.83 -10.97 9.82
C VAL A 233 -5.60 -11.04 8.52
N PHE A 234 -4.86 -11.26 7.42
CA PHE A 234 -5.42 -11.48 6.10
C PHE A 234 -5.75 -12.96 5.92
N CYS A 235 -7.03 -13.28 5.74
CA CYS A 235 -7.44 -14.64 5.40
C CYS A 235 -7.18 -14.88 3.90
N HIS A 236 -6.19 -15.70 3.57
CA HIS A 236 -5.93 -16.14 2.19
C HIS A 236 -6.68 -17.43 1.89
N THR A 237 -7.64 -17.39 0.98
CA THR A 237 -8.51 -18.54 0.64
C THR A 237 -8.18 -19.16 -0.71
N LYS A 238 -7.18 -18.64 -1.42
CA LYS A 238 -6.77 -19.14 -2.73
C LYS A 238 -5.70 -20.22 -2.59
N HIS A 239 -5.28 -20.80 -3.71
CA HIS A 239 -4.21 -21.79 -3.72
C HIS A 239 -2.90 -21.19 -3.15
N VAL A 240 -2.08 -22.02 -2.48
CA VAL A 240 -0.84 -21.58 -1.80
C VAL A 240 0.16 -20.91 -2.76
N SER A 241 0.13 -21.27 -4.04
CA SER A 241 0.97 -20.63 -5.08
C SER A 241 0.65 -19.14 -5.29
N GLU A 242 -0.55 -18.68 -4.92
CA GLU A 242 -0.93 -17.26 -4.98
C GLU A 242 -0.57 -16.47 -3.70
N LEU A 243 -0.11 -17.16 -2.64
CA LEU A 243 0.17 -16.53 -1.35
C LEU A 243 1.30 -15.51 -1.47
N ALA A 244 2.36 -15.84 -2.21
CA ALA A 244 3.48 -14.93 -2.45
C ALA A 244 3.04 -13.61 -3.10
N ALA A 245 2.08 -13.65 -4.03
CA ALA A 245 1.55 -12.45 -4.66
C ALA A 245 0.69 -11.62 -3.68
N ALA A 246 -0.15 -12.27 -2.86
CA ALA A 246 -0.93 -11.58 -1.84
C ALA A 246 -0.01 -10.93 -0.79
N PHE A 247 1.03 -11.62 -0.37
CA PHE A 247 2.04 -11.13 0.56
C PHE A 247 2.81 -9.93 -0.02
N ASP A 248 3.24 -10.02 -1.29
CA ASP A 248 3.87 -8.91 -2.00
C ASP A 248 2.94 -7.69 -2.04
N THR A 249 1.65 -7.87 -2.33
CA THR A 249 0.65 -6.77 -2.32
C THR A 249 0.45 -6.17 -0.93
N ILE A 250 0.38 -7.00 0.12
CA ILE A 250 0.23 -6.53 1.51
C ILE A 250 1.41 -5.61 1.87
N TRP A 251 2.65 -6.03 1.63
CA TRP A 251 3.82 -5.27 2.06
C TRP A 251 4.21 -4.11 1.14
N SER A 252 4.01 -4.25 -0.18
CA SER A 252 4.42 -3.22 -1.14
C SER A 252 3.37 -2.13 -1.38
N GLN A 253 2.08 -2.42 -1.12
CA GLN A 253 0.99 -1.49 -1.45
C GLN A 253 0.09 -1.21 -0.25
N TRP A 254 -0.36 -2.24 0.47
CA TRP A 254 -1.28 -2.02 1.59
C TRP A 254 -0.58 -1.39 2.79
N ALA A 255 0.48 -2.01 3.30
CA ALA A 255 1.18 -1.60 4.52
C ALA A 255 1.67 -0.13 4.48
N PRO A 256 2.31 0.36 3.39
CA PRO A 256 2.78 1.75 3.33
C PRO A 256 1.67 2.79 3.32
N ASP A 257 0.46 2.42 2.89
CA ASP A 257 -0.64 3.35 2.69
C ASP A 257 -1.88 3.06 3.54
N CYS A 258 -1.85 2.05 4.41
CA CYS A 258 -3.01 1.65 5.22
C CYS A 258 -3.39 2.66 6.30
N GLY A 259 -2.53 3.66 6.56
CA GLY A 259 -2.76 4.68 7.59
C GLY A 259 -2.59 4.16 9.03
N LEU A 260 -2.06 2.95 9.20
CA LEU A 260 -1.74 2.35 10.49
C LEU A 260 -0.24 2.41 10.76
N ASN A 261 0.13 2.59 12.03
CA ASN A 261 1.51 2.51 12.49
C ASN A 261 1.91 1.04 12.63
N LEU A 262 2.30 0.42 11.51
CA LEU A 262 2.75 -0.96 11.48
C LEU A 262 4.20 -1.07 11.97
N ASN A 263 4.47 -2.06 12.82
CA ASN A 263 5.84 -2.43 13.15
C ASN A 263 6.39 -3.33 12.05
N THR A 264 7.11 -2.74 11.10
CA THR A 264 7.68 -3.44 9.93
C THR A 264 8.92 -4.27 10.25
N ASP A 265 9.51 -4.09 11.43
CA ASP A 265 10.73 -4.81 11.86
C ASP A 265 10.39 -6.11 12.63
N ALA A 266 9.13 -6.27 13.05
CA ALA A 266 8.68 -7.46 13.75
C ALA A 266 8.51 -8.65 12.79
N PRO A 267 8.76 -9.90 13.26
CA PRO A 267 8.44 -11.08 12.48
C PRO A 267 6.96 -11.11 12.09
N CYS A 268 6.71 -11.38 10.81
CA CYS A 268 5.38 -11.67 10.30
C CYS A 268 5.28 -13.16 10.01
N PHE A 269 4.05 -13.69 10.00
CA PHE A 269 3.89 -15.12 9.81
C PHE A 269 2.60 -15.49 9.08
N GLU A 270 2.70 -16.54 8.32
CA GLU A 270 1.62 -17.32 7.73
C GLU A 270 1.22 -18.40 8.72
N ARG A 271 -0.08 -18.70 8.82
CA ARG A 271 -0.60 -19.78 9.65
C ARG A 271 -1.46 -20.72 8.81
N TYR A 272 -1.15 -22.00 8.89
CA TYR A 272 -1.81 -23.08 8.17
C TYR A 272 -2.57 -23.95 9.18
N THR A 273 -3.90 -24.01 9.02
CA THR A 273 -4.84 -24.70 9.91
C THR A 273 -5.47 -25.92 9.26
#